data_AF-A0A9D6FT06-F1
#
_entry.id   AF-A0A9D6FT06-F1
#
_cell.length_a   1.000
_cell.length_b   1.000
_cell.length_c   1.000
_cell.angle_alpha   90.00
_cell.angle_beta   90.00
_cell.angle_gamma   90.00
#
_symmetry.space_group_name_H-M   'P 1'
#
loop_
_entity.id
_entity.type
_entity.pdbx_description
1 polymer ?
#
loop_
_entity_poly.entity_id
_entity_poly.type
_entity_poly.pdbx_seq_one_letter_code
_entity_poly.pdbx_strand_id
1 'polypeptide(L)'
;MTLQTDCATDDLAWEGSPFAWIKSRPSRLRGKIGGQLAAGWCAARGLDVTAAPDCECDRMIGGLRAEVRFSAWSAQGGYTFQPFRDQRYDVAVCLGVSPFDAHCWVIPKDVLMRHVIEHTPQHTGARGRDTFWIHALDPANAPDWLASYGGRLKRAIVVLRKLARRRGTTGRP
;
A
#
# COMPACT_ATOMS: atom_id res chain seq x y z
N MET A 1 4.24 0.96 32.27
CA MET A 1 4.18 1.89 31.14
C MET A 1 2.71 1.98 30.72
N THR A 2 2.12 3.19 30.70
CA THR A 2 0.67 3.43 30.63
C THR A 2 0.23 3.85 29.22
N LEU A 3 -0.93 3.37 28.75
CA LEU A 3 -1.53 3.67 27.43
C LEU A 3 -1.57 5.17 27.06
N GLN A 4 -1.68 6.04 28.06
CA GLN A 4 -1.73 7.49 27.88
C GLN A 4 -0.39 8.09 27.42
N THR A 5 0.73 7.48 27.81
CA THR A 5 2.09 7.91 27.42
C THR A 5 2.36 7.57 25.96
N ASP A 6 1.90 6.42 25.50
CA ASP A 6 2.08 5.98 24.10
C ASP A 6 1.23 6.84 23.14
N CYS A 7 -0.02 7.17 23.51
CA CYS A 7 -0.85 8.10 22.71
C CYS A 7 -0.25 9.50 22.62
N ALA A 8 0.27 10.05 23.73
CA ALA A 8 0.85 11.40 23.74
C ALA A 8 2.13 11.49 22.88
N THR A 9 2.96 10.45 22.90
CA THR A 9 4.21 10.39 22.12
C THR A 9 3.92 10.31 20.62
N ASP A 10 2.86 9.59 20.25
CA ASP A 10 2.45 9.41 18.86
C ASP A 10 1.80 10.67 18.27
N ASP A 11 1.19 11.55 19.07
CA ASP A 11 0.68 12.84 18.57
C ASP A 11 1.80 13.87 18.34
N LEU A 12 2.80 13.92 19.23
CA LEU A 12 3.98 14.78 19.08
C LEU A 12 4.78 14.48 17.82
N ALA A 13 4.92 13.21 17.45
CA ALA A 13 5.66 12.81 16.25
C ALA A 13 5.08 13.40 14.94
N TRP A 14 3.79 13.75 14.94
CA TRP A 14 3.08 14.30 13.78
C TRP A 14 2.87 15.81 13.87
N GLU A 15 3.36 16.47 14.91
CA GLU A 15 3.28 17.91 15.03
C GLU A 15 3.99 18.59 13.85
N GLY A 16 3.33 19.54 13.18
CA GLY A 16 3.85 20.19 11.97
C GLY A 16 3.84 19.31 10.70
N SER A 17 3.38 18.07 10.78
CA SER A 17 3.29 17.17 9.62
C SER A 17 2.20 17.64 8.63
N PRO A 18 2.47 17.66 7.31
CA PRO A 18 1.44 17.87 6.30
C PRO A 18 0.41 16.72 6.22
N PHE A 19 0.66 15.60 6.90
CA PHE A 19 -0.16 14.40 6.92
C PHE A 19 -0.88 14.18 8.26
N ALA A 20 -0.64 15.00 9.29
CA ALA A 20 -1.25 14.87 10.61
C ALA A 20 -2.79 14.77 10.54
N TRP A 21 -3.40 15.57 9.67
CA TRP A 21 -4.85 15.61 9.48
C TRP A 21 -5.44 14.29 8.94
N ILE A 22 -4.64 13.42 8.33
CA ILE A 22 -5.09 12.11 7.83
C ILE A 22 -5.29 11.15 9.00
N LYS A 23 -4.42 11.21 10.01
CA LYS A 23 -4.42 10.29 11.15
C LYS A 23 -5.66 10.43 12.02
N SER A 24 -6.17 11.67 12.16
CA SER A 24 -7.40 11.99 12.89
C SER A 24 -8.68 11.52 12.19
N ARG A 25 -8.59 10.99 10.96
CA ARG A 25 -9.76 10.49 10.23
C ARG A 25 -10.08 9.04 10.61
N PRO A 26 -11.38 8.64 10.58
CA PRO A 26 -11.77 7.24 10.74
C PRO A 26 -11.08 6.34 9.70
N SER A 27 -10.79 5.09 10.10
CA SER A 27 -10.01 4.14 9.28
C SER A 27 -10.50 4.00 7.83
N ARG A 28 -11.81 3.89 7.62
CA ARG A 28 -12.42 3.80 6.28
C ARG A 28 -12.14 5.05 5.43
N LEU A 29 -12.17 6.22 6.04
CA LEU A 29 -11.88 7.47 5.36
C LEU A 29 -10.39 7.60 5.04
N ARG A 30 -9.50 7.12 5.91
CA ARG A 30 -8.06 7.04 5.63
C ARG A 30 -7.76 6.17 4.41
N GLY A 31 -8.41 5.02 4.29
CA GLY A 31 -8.30 4.17 3.09
C GLY A 31 -8.73 4.90 1.82
N LYS A 32 -9.87 5.61 1.86
CA LYS A 32 -10.35 6.42 0.73
C LYS A 32 -9.37 7.53 0.35
N ILE A 33 -8.86 8.27 1.34
CA ILE A 33 -7.86 9.32 1.16
C ILE A 33 -6.59 8.74 0.56
N GLY A 34 -6.07 7.64 1.10
CA GLY A 34 -4.89 6.95 0.59
C GLY A 34 -5.05 6.51 -0.86
N GLY A 35 -6.23 5.97 -1.21
CA GLY A 35 -6.60 5.65 -2.59
C GLY A 35 -6.56 6.86 -3.52
N GLN A 36 -7.10 7.99 -3.08
CA GLN A 36 -7.06 9.26 -3.84
C GLN A 36 -5.64 9.80 -3.97
N LEU A 37 -4.83 9.73 -2.91
CA LEU A 37 -3.43 10.15 -2.92
C LEU A 37 -2.61 9.30 -3.90
N ALA A 38 -2.74 7.98 -3.85
CA ALA A 38 -2.05 7.09 -4.77
C ALA A 38 -2.46 7.33 -6.23
N ALA A 39 -3.76 7.51 -6.48
CA ALA A 39 -4.29 7.84 -7.81
C ALA A 39 -3.75 9.18 -8.33
N GLY A 40 -3.86 10.24 -7.54
CA GLY A 40 -3.35 11.57 -7.90
C GLY A 40 -1.83 11.57 -8.10
N TRP A 41 -1.10 10.84 -7.25
CA TRP A 41 0.34 10.66 -7.38
C TRP A 41 0.75 9.97 -8.68
N CYS A 42 0.02 8.93 -9.10
CA CYS A 42 0.23 8.25 -10.38
C CYS A 42 -0.12 9.15 -11.58
N ALA A 43 -1.29 9.81 -11.54
CA ALA A 43 -1.76 10.70 -12.59
C ALA A 43 -0.80 11.88 -12.82
N ALA A 44 -0.31 12.51 -11.75
CA ALA A 44 0.70 13.58 -11.81
C ALA A 44 2.03 13.12 -12.43
N ARG A 45 2.26 11.81 -12.54
CA ARG A 45 3.45 11.20 -13.19
C ARG A 45 3.13 10.67 -14.59
N GLY A 46 2.03 11.09 -15.18
CA GLY A 46 1.66 10.76 -16.56
C GLY A 46 1.23 9.30 -16.75
N LEU A 47 0.81 8.61 -15.69
CA LEU A 47 0.11 7.33 -15.84
C LEU A 47 -1.38 7.60 -16.02
N ASP A 48 -2.00 6.88 -16.95
CA ASP A 48 -3.45 6.86 -17.05
C ASP A 48 -4.04 6.18 -15.80
N VAL A 49 -5.00 6.84 -15.15
CA VAL A 49 -5.65 6.34 -13.93
C VAL A 49 -7.15 6.44 -14.11
N THR A 50 -7.81 5.29 -14.19
CA THR A 50 -9.26 5.21 -14.36
C THR A 50 -9.90 4.34 -13.27
N ALA A 51 -11.22 4.43 -13.16
CA ALA A 51 -11.98 3.59 -12.25
C ALA A 51 -11.83 2.11 -12.63
N ALA A 52 -11.87 1.23 -11.63
CA ALA A 52 -11.92 -0.20 -11.87
C ALA A 52 -13.21 -0.58 -12.62
N PRO A 53 -13.15 -1.51 -13.59
CA PRO A 53 -14.33 -1.96 -14.33
C PRO A 53 -15.21 -2.94 -13.52
N ASP A 54 -14.69 -3.47 -12.42
CA ASP A 54 -15.33 -4.44 -11.54
C ASP A 54 -14.85 -4.23 -10.08
N CYS A 55 -15.36 -5.01 -9.14
CA CYS A 55 -14.98 -4.96 -7.72
C CYS A 55 -13.73 -5.78 -7.38
N GLU A 56 -13.00 -6.26 -8.39
CA GLU A 56 -11.81 -7.12 -8.20
C GLU A 56 -10.51 -6.32 -8.07
N CYS A 57 -10.56 -5.00 -8.30
CA CYS A 57 -9.47 -4.08 -7.99
C CYS A 57 -10.00 -2.70 -7.62
N ASP A 58 -9.15 -1.88 -7.00
CA ASP A 58 -9.50 -0.49 -6.68
C ASP A 58 -9.48 0.43 -7.92
N ARG A 59 -8.47 0.29 -8.78
CA ARG A 59 -8.22 1.20 -9.92
C ARG A 59 -7.58 0.49 -11.12
N MET A 60 -7.70 1.12 -12.28
CA MET A 60 -6.82 0.84 -13.41
C MET A 60 -5.71 1.88 -13.43
N ILE A 61 -4.45 1.46 -13.45
CA ILE A 61 -3.28 2.34 -13.47
C ILE A 61 -2.30 1.91 -14.57
N GLY A 62 -2.13 2.72 -15.61
CA GLY A 62 -1.29 2.38 -16.76
C GLY A 62 -1.70 1.05 -17.41
N GLY A 63 -3.01 0.77 -17.47
CA GLY A 63 -3.55 -0.50 -17.96
C GLY A 63 -3.41 -1.69 -17.00
N LEU A 64 -2.85 -1.52 -15.80
CA LEU A 64 -2.79 -2.55 -14.76
C LEU A 64 -4.01 -2.46 -13.83
N ARG A 65 -4.53 -3.60 -13.38
CA ARG A 65 -5.50 -3.68 -12.27
C ARG A 65 -4.70 -3.51 -10.99
N ALA A 66 -4.94 -2.42 -10.28
CA ALA A 66 -4.20 -2.04 -9.10
C ALA A 66 -5.09 -2.10 -7.86
N GLU A 67 -4.64 -2.84 -6.85
CA GLU A 67 -5.19 -2.80 -5.50
C GLU A 67 -4.41 -1.79 -4.67
N VAL A 68 -5.07 -0.81 -4.05
CA VAL A 68 -4.39 0.24 -3.30
C VAL A 68 -4.52 -0.04 -1.81
N ARG A 69 -3.39 -0.02 -1.11
CA ARG A 69 -3.34 -0.16 0.35
C ARG A 69 -2.62 1.01 0.95
N PHE A 70 -3.22 1.57 1.99
CA PHE A 70 -2.71 2.76 2.67
C PHE A 70 -2.40 2.47 4.13
N SER A 71 -1.31 3.01 4.62
CA SER A 71 -0.93 2.92 6.01
C SER A 71 -0.30 4.22 6.49
N ALA A 72 -0.62 4.63 7.71
CA ALA A 72 0.13 5.67 8.41
C ALA A 72 1.14 5.00 9.34
N TRP A 73 2.28 5.63 9.56
CA TRP A 73 3.30 5.14 10.48
C TRP A 73 2.69 4.89 11.87
N SER A 74 2.96 3.71 12.44
CA SER A 74 2.49 3.35 13.77
C SER A 74 3.48 3.77 14.86
N ALA A 75 2.98 4.01 16.08
CA ALA A 75 3.83 4.28 17.25
C ALA A 75 4.79 3.12 17.56
N GLN A 76 4.39 1.88 17.23
CA GLN A 76 5.20 0.67 17.39
C GLN A 76 6.27 0.50 16.31
N GLY A 77 6.31 1.41 15.34
CA GLY A 77 7.25 1.37 14.22
C GLY A 77 6.70 0.61 13.01
N GLY A 78 6.88 1.19 11.83
CA GLY A 78 6.53 0.56 10.56
C GLY A 78 5.08 0.76 10.11
N TYR A 79 4.83 0.30 8.88
CA TYR A 79 3.55 0.31 8.20
C TYR A 79 2.87 -1.05 8.25
N THR A 80 1.56 -1.05 8.41
CA THR A 80 0.74 -2.25 8.23
C THR A 80 -0.20 -2.06 7.04
N PHE A 81 -0.04 -2.89 6.02
CA PHE A 81 -0.84 -2.90 4.80
C PHE A 81 -1.80 -4.08 4.81
N GLN A 82 -3.10 -3.77 4.76
CA GLN A 82 -4.16 -4.77 4.87
C GLN A 82 -5.50 -4.24 4.32
N PRO A 83 -6.44 -5.14 4.00
CA PRO A 83 -6.26 -6.59 3.80
C PRO A 83 -5.85 -6.90 2.36
N PHE A 84 -4.95 -7.86 2.14
CA PHE A 84 -4.76 -8.48 0.82
C PHE A 84 -5.68 -9.70 0.69
N ARG A 85 -6.28 -9.87 -0.47
CA ARG A 85 -7.17 -10.98 -0.81
C ARG A 85 -6.72 -11.61 -2.12
N ASP A 86 -7.16 -12.83 -2.38
CA ASP A 86 -7.01 -13.44 -3.70
C ASP A 86 -8.10 -12.93 -4.66
N GLN A 87 -7.95 -11.68 -5.09
CA GLN A 87 -8.84 -11.01 -6.05
C GLN A 87 -8.11 -10.74 -7.37
N ARG A 88 -8.85 -10.44 -8.45
CA ARG A 88 -8.28 -10.20 -9.78
C ARG A 88 -7.65 -8.81 -9.93
N TYR A 89 -6.47 -8.62 -9.34
CA TYR A 89 -5.55 -7.49 -9.61
C TYR A 89 -4.18 -7.99 -10.08
N ASP A 90 -3.41 -7.13 -10.77
CA ASP A 90 -2.07 -7.45 -11.25
C ASP A 90 -0.99 -7.00 -10.26
N VAL A 91 -1.23 -5.87 -9.59
CA VAL A 91 -0.29 -5.25 -8.65
C VAL A 91 -1.02 -4.70 -7.43
N ALA A 92 -0.37 -4.74 -6.28
CA ALA A 92 -0.73 -3.92 -5.13
C ALA A 92 0.15 -2.67 -5.07
N VAL A 93 -0.47 -1.51 -4.86
CA VAL A 93 0.20 -0.23 -4.60
C VAL A 93 0.04 0.08 -3.11
N CYS A 94 1.10 -0.15 -2.35
CA CYS A 94 1.15 0.08 -0.91
C CYS A 94 1.76 1.46 -0.62
N LEU A 95 0.95 2.42 -0.20
CA LEU A 95 1.35 3.79 0.13
C LEU A 95 1.41 3.97 1.66
N GLY A 96 2.63 4.09 2.18
CA GLY A 96 2.90 4.42 3.58
C GLY A 96 3.19 5.91 3.75
N VAL A 97 2.61 6.55 4.75
CA VAL A 97 2.97 7.94 5.12
C VAL A 97 3.52 7.97 6.54
N SER A 98 4.67 8.61 6.70
CA SER A 98 5.24 8.99 8.00
C SER A 98 5.07 10.50 8.18
N PRO A 99 5.38 11.07 9.37
CA PRO A 99 5.15 12.48 9.62
C PRO A 99 5.70 13.43 8.54
N PHE A 100 6.86 13.15 7.96
CA PHE A 100 7.50 14.06 7.00
C PHE A 100 7.96 13.36 5.71
N ASP A 101 7.53 12.12 5.48
CA ASP A 101 7.91 11.37 4.30
C ASP A 101 6.78 10.44 3.84
N ALA A 102 6.91 9.93 2.63
CA ALA A 102 6.00 8.96 2.05
C ALA A 102 6.78 7.87 1.31
N HIS A 103 6.36 6.64 1.55
CA HIS A 103 6.96 5.44 1.03
C HIS A 103 5.96 4.70 0.16
N CYS A 104 6.43 4.06 -0.91
CA CYS A 104 5.54 3.31 -1.78
C CYS A 104 6.20 2.04 -2.28
N TRP A 105 5.41 0.98 -2.34
CA TRP A 105 5.77 -0.28 -2.97
C TRP A 105 4.73 -0.68 -4.00
N VAL A 106 5.20 -1.20 -5.13
CA VAL A 106 4.37 -1.68 -6.22
C VAL A 106 4.70 -3.15 -6.42
N ILE A 107 3.88 -4.00 -5.81
CA ILE A 107 4.16 -5.42 -5.61
C ILE A 107 3.30 -6.22 -6.58
N PRO A 108 3.88 -6.99 -7.51
CA PRO A 108 3.14 -7.92 -8.36
C PRO A 108 2.33 -8.94 -7.55
N LYS A 109 1.16 -9.34 -8.07
CA LYS A 109 0.31 -10.32 -7.39
C LYS A 109 1.02 -11.65 -7.15
N ASP A 110 1.82 -12.14 -8.09
CA ASP A 110 2.59 -13.39 -7.93
C ASP A 110 3.65 -13.32 -6.82
N VAL A 111 4.15 -12.12 -6.51
CA VAL A 111 5.06 -11.89 -5.39
C VAL A 111 4.29 -11.90 -4.08
N LEU A 112 3.10 -11.28 -4.05
CA LEU A 112 2.21 -11.36 -2.88
C LEU A 112 1.76 -12.79 -2.60
N MET A 113 1.42 -13.58 -3.63
CA MET A 113 1.08 -15.00 -3.49
C MET A 113 2.23 -15.80 -2.87
N ARG A 114 3.48 -15.50 -3.24
CA ARG A 114 4.65 -16.25 -2.74
C ARG A 114 5.08 -15.89 -1.32
N HIS A 115 4.73 -14.71 -0.82
CA HIS A 115 5.30 -14.18 0.43
C HIS A 115 4.26 -13.74 1.47
N VAL A 116 3.02 -13.50 1.08
CA VAL A 116 2.01 -12.83 1.93
C VAL A 116 0.68 -13.58 1.92
N ILE A 117 0.07 -13.74 0.74
CA ILE A 117 -1.20 -14.45 0.59
C ILE A 117 -0.94 -15.92 0.90
N GLU A 118 -1.84 -16.54 1.67
CA GLU A 118 -1.71 -17.88 2.28
C GLU A 118 -0.62 -18.04 3.36
N HIS A 119 0.30 -17.10 3.50
CA HIS A 119 1.43 -17.18 4.43
C HIS A 119 1.28 -16.31 5.68
N THR A 120 0.53 -15.21 5.62
CA THR A 120 0.46 -14.22 6.71
C THR A 120 -0.99 -13.87 7.07
N PRO A 121 -1.74 -14.79 7.70
CA PRO A 121 -3.17 -14.61 7.96
C PRO A 121 -3.47 -13.58 9.05
N GLN A 122 -4.56 -12.83 8.86
CA GLN A 122 -5.08 -11.82 9.80
C GLN A 122 -5.59 -12.41 11.14
N HIS A 123 -6.13 -13.63 11.14
CA HIS A 123 -6.68 -14.30 12.33
C HIS A 123 -6.45 -15.81 12.26
N THR A 124 -5.90 -16.41 13.31
CA THR A 124 -5.77 -17.87 13.54
C THR A 124 -7.05 -18.51 14.10
N GLY A 125 -8.21 -17.88 13.91
CA GLY A 125 -9.52 -18.40 14.31
C GLY A 125 -10.25 -19.08 13.15
N ALA A 126 -11.06 -20.10 13.46
CA ALA A 126 -11.64 -21.11 12.56
C ALA A 126 -12.52 -20.63 11.36
N ARG A 127 -12.52 -19.35 10.99
CA ARG A 127 -13.24 -18.79 9.83
C ARG A 127 -12.47 -17.71 9.04
N GLY A 128 -11.22 -17.40 9.37
CA GLY A 128 -10.44 -16.35 8.69
C GLY A 128 -9.58 -16.87 7.55
N ARG A 129 -10.18 -17.21 6.39
CA ARG A 129 -9.42 -17.68 5.22
C ARG A 129 -9.01 -16.60 4.20
N ASP A 130 -9.50 -15.37 4.33
CA ASP A 130 -9.58 -14.49 3.14
C ASP A 130 -8.79 -13.19 3.21
N THR A 131 -7.96 -12.95 4.23
CA THR A 131 -7.26 -11.66 4.40
C THR A 131 -5.85 -11.81 4.95
N PHE A 132 -4.88 -11.25 4.23
CA PHE A 132 -3.45 -11.36 4.50
C PHE A 132 -2.79 -9.99 4.60
N TRP A 133 -1.74 -9.86 5.41
CA TRP A 133 -1.18 -8.55 5.77
C TRP A 133 0.33 -8.50 5.55
N ILE A 134 0.84 -7.31 5.23
CA ILE A 134 2.25 -6.98 5.47
C ILE A 134 2.25 -6.16 6.75
N HIS A 135 2.87 -6.69 7.81
CA HIS A 135 2.86 -6.08 9.15
C HIS A 135 4.20 -5.42 9.47
N ALA A 136 4.17 -4.30 10.20
CA ALA A 136 5.34 -3.59 10.72
C ALA A 136 6.48 -3.39 9.70
N LEU A 137 6.13 -3.00 8.47
CA LEU A 137 7.10 -2.74 7.43
C LEU A 137 7.84 -1.43 7.72
N ASP A 138 9.09 -1.55 8.15
CA ASP A 138 10.05 -0.46 8.24
C ASP A 138 10.76 -0.26 6.88
N PRO A 139 10.67 0.91 6.23
CA PRO A 139 11.42 1.23 5.03
C PRO A 139 12.93 1.05 5.13
N ALA A 140 13.51 1.26 6.31
CA ALA A 140 14.95 1.12 6.54
C ALA A 140 15.38 -0.34 6.61
N ASN A 141 14.47 -1.24 6.99
CA ASN A 141 14.71 -2.65 7.21
C ASN A 141 13.68 -3.52 6.45
N ALA A 142 13.37 -3.12 5.20
CA ALA A 142 12.40 -3.83 4.38
C ALA A 142 12.93 -5.23 4.00
N PRO A 143 12.09 -6.28 4.01
CA PRO A 143 12.50 -7.61 3.58
C PRO A 143 13.09 -7.63 2.17
N ASP A 144 14.08 -8.49 1.93
CA ASP A 144 14.83 -8.55 0.66
C ASP A 144 13.92 -8.73 -0.56
N TRP A 145 12.88 -9.55 -0.44
CA TRP A 145 11.92 -9.78 -1.51
C TRP A 145 11.19 -8.50 -1.93
N LEU A 146 11.06 -7.53 -1.03
CA LEU A 146 10.36 -6.27 -1.25
C LEU A 146 11.29 -5.15 -1.78
N ALA A 147 12.60 -5.26 -1.57
CA ALA A 147 13.60 -4.24 -1.93
C ALA A 147 13.56 -3.86 -3.43
N SER A 148 13.19 -4.81 -4.30
CA SER A 148 13.08 -4.57 -5.74
C SER A 148 11.83 -3.79 -6.16
N TYR A 149 10.82 -3.69 -5.29
CA TYR A 149 9.47 -3.22 -5.63
C TYR A 149 9.13 -1.82 -5.12
N GLY A 150 10.03 -1.15 -4.38
CA GLY A 150 9.73 0.20 -3.91
C GLY A 150 10.63 0.73 -2.80
N GLY A 151 10.02 1.14 -1.71
CA GLY A 151 10.64 1.88 -0.60
C GLY A 151 10.43 3.37 -0.81
N ARG A 152 11.08 3.94 -1.83
CA ARG A 152 10.92 5.37 -2.18
C ARG A 152 9.91 5.56 -3.31
N LEU A 153 9.14 6.66 -3.27
CA LEU A 153 8.20 7.03 -4.33
C LEU A 153 8.84 7.02 -5.73
N LYS A 154 10.05 7.58 -5.87
CA LYS A 154 10.78 7.61 -7.15
C LYS A 154 11.06 6.20 -7.69
N ARG A 155 11.32 5.22 -6.84
CA ARG A 155 11.55 3.83 -7.24
C ARG A 155 10.25 3.13 -7.58
N ALA A 156 9.21 3.32 -6.76
CA ALA A 156 7.89 2.76 -6.98
C ALA A 156 7.31 3.12 -8.37
N ILE A 157 7.43 4.38 -8.80
CA ILE A 157 6.92 4.79 -10.12
C ILE A 157 7.70 4.12 -11.27
N VAL A 158 9.00 3.91 -11.12
CA VAL A 158 9.82 3.21 -12.13
C VAL A 158 9.37 1.75 -12.26
N VAL A 159 9.13 1.08 -11.13
CA VAL A 159 8.60 -0.29 -11.08
C VAL A 159 7.23 -0.34 -11.75
N LEU A 160 6.30 0.55 -11.38
CA LEU A 160 4.96 0.60 -11.94
C LEU A 160 4.96 0.79 -13.47
N ARG A 161 5.77 1.72 -13.98
CA ARG A 161 5.94 1.93 -15.43
C ARG A 161 6.56 0.74 -16.14
N LYS A 162 7.46 0.00 -15.49
CA LYS A 162 8.06 -1.21 -16.06
C LYS A 162 7.01 -2.32 -16.18
N LEU A 163 6.19 -2.51 -15.16
CA LEU A 163 5.10 -3.50 -15.16
C LEU A 163 4.01 -3.14 -16.17
N ALA A 164 3.61 -1.87 -16.24
CA ALA A 164 2.62 -1.38 -17.19
C ALA A 164 3.05 -1.63 -18.64
N ARG A 165 4.31 -1.32 -18.98
CA ARG A 165 4.88 -1.58 -20.31
C ARG A 165 4.90 -3.06 -20.67
N ARG A 166 5.26 -3.93 -19.72
CA ARG A 166 5.26 -5.39 -19.94
C ARG A 166 3.86 -5.90 -20.29
N ARG A 167 2.82 -5.46 -19.58
CA ARG A 167 1.45 -5.88 -19.89
C ARG A 167 0.99 -5.39 -21.27
N GLY A 168 1.35 -4.16 -21.63
CA GLY A 168 1.05 -3.61 -22.97
C GLY A 168 1.68 -4.42 -24.11
N THR A 169 2.86 -5.02 -23.89
CA THR A 169 3.52 -5.88 -24.90
C THR A 169 2.94 -7.29 -24.97
N THR A 170 2.40 -7.83 -23.88
CA THR A 170 1.77 -9.17 -23.87
C THR A 170 0.29 -9.16 -24.28
N GLY A 171 -0.30 -7.97 -24.48
CA GLY A 171 -1.72 -7.78 -24.77
C GLY A 171 -2.08 -7.61 -26.25
N ARG A 172 -1.19 -7.95 -27.19
CA ARG A 172 -1.51 -7.96 -28.63
C ARG A 172 -1.90 -9.39 -29.03
N PRO A 173 -3.20 -9.71 -29.28
CA PRO A 173 -3.55 -10.90 -30.05
C PRO A 173 -3.00 -10.81 -31.47
#